data_AF-A0A5B6VC78-F1
#
_entry.id   AF-A0A5B6VC78-F1
#
_cell.length_a   1.000
_cell.length_b   1.000
_cell.length_c   1.000
_cell.angle_alpha   90.00
_cell.angle_beta   90.00
_cell.angle_gamma   90.00
#
_symmetry.space_group_name_H-M   'P 1'
#
loop_
_entity.id
_entity.type
_entity.pdbx_description
1 polymer ?
#
loop_
_entity_poly.entity_id
_entity_poly.type
_entity_poly.pdbx_seq_one_letter_code
_entity_poly.pdbx_strand_id
1 'polypeptide(L)'
;MGKRKKSRVSRDEDDKDEVVQEEEGNHSSSNDKSLYEILGVEKAASQQEIKKAYYKLALRLHPDKNPGDEEAKEKFQQLQKVISILGDEEKRAVYDQTGCVDDTVTDADIEEFEANYRGSDSEKKDLIDFYRKFKGNMNK
;
A
#
# COMPACT_ATOMS: atom_id res chain seq x y z
N MET A 1 61.42 -37.85 4.18
CA MET A 1 60.59 -37.65 5.40
C MET A 1 59.91 -36.28 5.27
N GLY A 2 58.61 -36.03 5.40
CA GLY A 2 57.45 -36.86 5.69
C GLY A 2 56.13 -36.14 5.30
N LYS A 3 55.24 -36.95 4.70
CA LYS A 3 53.76 -37.01 4.76
C LYS A 3 52.87 -35.77 4.48
N ARG A 4 52.05 -35.97 3.43
CA ARG A 4 50.83 -35.28 2.99
C ARG A 4 49.71 -35.32 4.04
N LYS A 5 48.85 -34.30 4.11
CA LYS A 5 47.41 -34.44 4.42
C LYS A 5 46.56 -33.47 3.58
N LYS A 6 45.65 -34.05 2.79
CA LYS A 6 44.49 -33.43 2.12
C LYS A 6 43.29 -33.45 3.07
N SER A 7 42.52 -32.36 3.10
CA SER A 7 41.07 -32.30 3.42
C SER A 7 40.66 -30.83 3.36
N ARG A 8 39.54 -30.35 2.80
CA ARG A 8 38.40 -30.89 2.05
C ARG A 8 37.78 -29.66 1.36
N VAL A 9 37.46 -29.79 0.08
CA VAL A 9 36.62 -28.85 -0.68
C VAL A 9 35.16 -29.12 -0.29
N SER A 10 34.41 -28.07 0.07
CA SER A 10 32.95 -27.90 -0.14
C SER A 10 32.37 -26.85 0.83
N ARG A 11 32.01 -25.66 0.32
CA ARG A 11 30.73 -25.01 0.65
C ARG A 11 30.41 -23.91 -0.37
N ASP A 12 29.68 -24.37 -1.39
CA ASP A 12 28.66 -23.71 -2.20
C ASP A 12 28.91 -22.29 -2.72
N GLU A 13 29.03 -22.24 -4.05
CA GLU A 13 28.82 -21.09 -4.91
C GLU A 13 27.35 -20.70 -4.93
N ASP A 14 27.09 -19.41 -4.74
CA ASP A 14 26.05 -18.61 -5.40
C ASP A 14 26.69 -17.21 -5.47
N ASP A 15 27.66 -16.97 -6.37
CA ASP A 15 27.46 -16.51 -7.75
C ASP A 15 26.18 -15.66 -7.93
N LYS A 16 26.34 -14.35 -7.76
CA LYS A 16 26.32 -13.41 -8.91
C LYS A 16 26.57 -11.98 -8.45
N ASP A 17 27.73 -11.48 -8.86
CA ASP A 17 27.91 -10.09 -9.24
C ASP A 17 26.70 -9.59 -10.05
N GLU A 18 26.16 -8.41 -9.73
CA GLU A 18 25.89 -7.45 -10.79
C GLU A 18 25.84 -6.02 -10.25
N VAL A 19 26.75 -5.23 -10.81
CA VAL A 19 26.77 -3.78 -10.83
C VAL A 19 25.39 -3.29 -11.24
N VAL A 20 24.66 -2.64 -10.33
CA VAL A 20 23.48 -1.87 -10.76
C VAL A 20 23.98 -0.46 -11.10
N GLN A 21 24.15 -0.30 -12.41
CA GLN A 21 24.56 0.90 -13.11
C GLN A 21 23.64 2.08 -12.77
N GLU A 22 24.26 3.25 -12.71
CA GLU A 22 23.61 4.54 -12.90
C GLU A 22 22.96 4.51 -14.29
N GLU A 23 21.65 4.31 -14.34
CA GLU A 23 20.89 4.44 -15.57
C GLU A 23 19.88 5.56 -15.37
N GLU A 24 20.10 6.63 -16.13
CA GLU A 24 19.30 7.84 -16.18
C GLU A 24 17.81 7.50 -16.33
N GLY A 25 17.03 7.86 -15.32
CA GLY A 25 15.59 7.67 -15.27
C GLY A 25 14.91 8.41 -16.42
N ASN A 26 14.63 7.65 -17.48
CA ASN A 26 13.77 7.96 -18.60
C ASN A 26 12.48 8.63 -18.11
N HIS A 27 12.43 9.96 -18.17
CA HIS A 27 11.22 10.76 -17.93
C HIS A 27 10.27 10.54 -19.12
N SER A 28 9.50 9.45 -19.07
CA SER A 28 8.35 9.29 -19.95
C SER A 28 7.24 10.21 -19.46
N SER A 29 7.14 11.36 -20.10
CA SER A 29 6.10 12.36 -19.96
C SER A 29 4.71 11.75 -20.18
N SER A 30 4.00 11.48 -19.08
CA SER A 30 2.54 11.29 -19.07
C SER A 30 2.03 11.93 -17.78
N ASN A 31 1.14 12.92 -17.90
CA ASN A 31 0.72 13.83 -16.84
C ASN A 31 -0.17 13.20 -15.74
N ASP A 32 -0.10 11.89 -15.57
CA ASP A 32 -0.80 11.16 -14.52
C ASP A 32 0.27 10.50 -13.67
N LYS A 33 0.56 11.10 -12.50
CA LYS A 33 1.54 10.60 -11.53
C LYS A 33 1.27 9.11 -11.33
N SER A 34 2.09 8.26 -11.94
CA SER A 34 1.84 6.83 -11.93
C SER A 34 1.89 6.36 -10.48
N LEU A 35 1.03 5.42 -10.08
CA LEU A 35 0.97 4.95 -8.68
C LEU A 35 2.37 4.51 -8.18
N TYR A 36 3.17 3.98 -9.09
CA TYR A 36 4.58 3.62 -8.90
C TYR A 36 5.48 4.83 -8.57
N GLU A 37 5.31 5.97 -9.24
CA GLU A 37 6.06 7.21 -8.94
C GLU A 37 5.71 7.78 -7.55
N ILE A 38 4.46 7.66 -7.11
CA ILE A 38 4.04 8.13 -5.78
C ILE A 38 4.76 7.35 -4.67
N LEU A 39 5.00 6.06 -4.89
CA LEU A 39 5.83 5.22 -4.01
C LEU A 39 7.33 5.41 -4.24
N GLY A 40 7.74 6.01 -5.36
CA GLY A 40 9.13 6.09 -5.79
C GLY A 40 9.73 4.71 -6.12
N VAL A 41 8.91 3.81 -6.68
CA VAL A 41 9.33 2.47 -7.11
C VAL A 41 9.12 2.29 -8.59
N GLU A 42 9.86 1.38 -9.20
CA GLU A 42 9.63 1.04 -10.61
C GLU A 42 8.35 0.21 -10.81
N LYS A 43 7.78 0.28 -12.01
CA LYS A 43 6.70 -0.63 -12.43
C LYS A 43 7.08 -2.11 -12.42
N ALA A 44 8.38 -2.42 -12.49
CA ALA A 44 8.92 -3.77 -12.38
C ALA A 44 9.16 -4.21 -10.93
N ALA A 45 8.93 -3.33 -9.94
CA ALA A 45 9.19 -3.62 -8.54
C ALA A 45 8.36 -4.80 -8.04
N SER A 46 8.97 -5.61 -7.19
CA SER A 46 8.33 -6.74 -6.53
C SER A 46 7.35 -6.26 -5.45
N GLN A 47 6.41 -7.14 -5.09
CA GLN A 47 5.44 -6.88 -4.00
C GLN A 47 6.11 -6.50 -2.67
N GLN A 48 7.29 -7.09 -2.42
CA GLN A 48 8.07 -6.81 -1.22
C GLN A 48 8.67 -5.41 -1.24
N GLU A 49 9.14 -4.94 -2.39
CA GLU A 49 9.70 -3.59 -2.54
C GLU A 49 8.62 -2.51 -2.41
N ILE A 50 7.46 -2.74 -3.02
CA ILE A 50 6.28 -1.86 -2.88
C ILE A 50 5.91 -1.70 -1.40
N LYS A 51 5.80 -2.81 -0.66
CA LYS A 51 5.50 -2.78 0.79
C LYS A 51 6.60 -2.10 1.61
N LYS A 52 7.87 -2.35 1.29
CA LYS A 52 9.01 -1.70 1.97
C LYS A 52 9.05 -0.20 1.72
N ALA A 53 8.83 0.25 0.48
CA ALA A 53 8.77 1.66 0.11
C ALA A 53 7.62 2.38 0.82
N TYR A 54 6.44 1.77 0.79
CA TYR A 54 5.27 2.24 1.54
C TYR A 54 5.59 2.43 3.02
N TYR A 55 6.18 1.44 3.68
CA TYR A 55 6.47 1.52 5.12
C TYR A 55 7.46 2.64 5.45
N LYS A 56 8.49 2.85 4.62
CA LYS A 56 9.45 3.94 4.77
C LYS A 56 8.80 5.32 4.63
N LEU A 57 7.92 5.48 3.63
CA LEU A 57 7.22 6.75 3.39
C LEU A 57 6.13 7.01 4.44
N ALA A 58 5.39 5.99 4.84
CA ALA A 58 4.38 6.05 5.89
C ALA A 58 4.99 6.51 7.22
N LEU A 59 6.16 5.99 7.60
CA LEU A 59 6.87 6.45 8.79
C LEU A 59 7.33 7.91 8.70
N ARG A 60 7.68 8.38 7.50
CA ARG A 60 8.09 9.78 7.27
C ARG A 60 6.91 10.74 7.33
N LEU A 61 5.75 10.32 6.81
CA LEU A 61 4.54 11.12 6.68
C LEU A 61 3.53 10.85 7.80
N HIS A 62 3.92 10.06 8.82
CA HIS A 62 3.02 9.69 9.91
C HIS A 62 2.54 10.94 10.68
N PRO A 63 1.24 11.05 11.00
CA PRO A 63 0.69 12.23 11.68
C PRO A 63 1.30 12.46 13.08
N ASP A 64 1.77 11.39 13.74
CA ASP A 64 2.50 11.47 15.01
C ASP A 64 3.82 12.25 14.89
N LYS A 65 4.51 12.14 13.75
CA LYS A 65 5.78 12.84 13.49
C LYS A 65 5.60 14.19 12.81
N ASN A 66 4.48 14.39 12.10
CA ASN A 66 4.13 15.65 11.44
C ASN A 66 2.77 16.16 11.95
N PRO A 67 2.67 16.52 13.23
CA PRO A 67 1.42 17.06 13.77
C PRO A 67 1.11 18.41 13.11
N GLY A 68 -0.02 18.48 12.42
CA GLY A 68 -0.52 19.72 11.80
C GLY A 68 -0.01 20.00 10.38
N ASP A 69 0.68 19.05 9.75
CA ASP A 69 1.11 19.16 8.35
C ASP A 69 0.04 18.56 7.42
N GLU A 70 -0.69 19.44 6.72
CA GLU A 70 -1.72 19.01 5.77
C GLU A 70 -1.12 18.34 4.53
N GLU A 71 0.05 18.77 4.06
CA GLU A 71 0.72 18.14 2.92
C GLU A 71 1.15 16.70 3.26
N ALA A 72 1.63 16.47 4.49
CA ALA A 72 1.99 15.14 4.95
C ALA A 72 0.78 14.21 5.00
N LYS A 73 -0.38 14.74 5.45
CA LYS A 73 -1.65 14.02 5.47
C LYS A 73 -2.12 13.68 4.06
N GLU A 74 -2.08 14.63 3.12
CA GLU A 74 -2.45 14.37 1.72
C GLU A 74 -1.56 13.31 1.07
N LYS A 75 -0.24 13.42 1.23
CA LYS A 75 0.72 12.42 0.72
C LYS A 75 0.52 11.05 1.37
N PHE A 76 0.20 11.01 2.67
CA PHE A 76 -0.11 9.77 3.37
C PHE A 76 -1.39 9.11 2.83
N GLN A 77 -2.43 9.90 2.58
CA GLN A 77 -3.66 9.41 1.95
C GLN A 77 -3.40 8.90 0.52
N GLN A 78 -2.58 9.59 -0.26
CA GLN A 78 -2.15 9.10 -1.58
C GLN A 78 -1.40 7.76 -1.46
N LEU A 79 -0.49 7.62 -0.50
CA LEU A 79 0.21 6.35 -0.24
C LEU A 79 -0.75 5.21 0.16
N GLN A 80 -1.79 5.51 0.95
CA GLN A 80 -2.84 4.54 1.27
C GLN A 80 -3.58 4.05 0.03
N LYS A 81 -3.97 4.98 -0.86
CA LYS A 81 -4.63 4.62 -2.12
C LYS A 81 -3.73 3.74 -2.99
N VAL A 82 -2.47 4.15 -3.15
CA VAL A 82 -1.49 3.43 -3.95
C VAL A 82 -1.26 2.00 -3.43
N ILE A 83 -1.04 1.81 -2.12
CA ILE A 83 -0.80 0.47 -1.56
C ILE A 83 -2.06 -0.40 -1.56
N SER A 84 -3.26 0.19 -1.54
CA SER A 84 -4.51 -0.57 -1.70
C SER A 84 -4.62 -1.23 -3.07
N ILE A 85 -3.98 -0.65 -4.09
CA ILE A 85 -4.01 -1.10 -5.48
C ILE A 85 -2.79 -1.96 -5.77
N LEU A 86 -1.59 -1.40 -5.59
CA LEU A 86 -0.34 -2.07 -5.90
C LEU A 86 0.03 -3.13 -4.84
N GLY A 87 -0.63 -3.13 -3.68
CA GLY A 87 -0.41 -4.09 -2.60
C GLY A 87 -1.08 -5.44 -2.79
N ASP A 88 -2.02 -5.54 -3.74
CA ASP A 88 -2.64 -6.79 -4.17
C ASP A 88 -2.23 -7.10 -5.61
N GLU A 89 -1.80 -8.32 -5.89
CA GLU A 89 -1.40 -8.74 -7.25
C GLU A 89 -2.58 -8.69 -8.22
N GLU A 90 -3.80 -8.99 -7.76
CA GLU A 90 -4.99 -8.98 -8.61
C GLU A 90 -5.34 -7.54 -9.03
N LYS A 91 -5.37 -6.61 -8.06
CA LYS A 91 -5.63 -5.19 -8.34
C LYS A 91 -4.53 -4.52 -9.14
N ARG A 92 -3.28 -4.91 -8.91
CA ARG A 92 -2.15 -4.47 -9.73
C ARG A 92 -2.29 -4.94 -11.17
N ALA A 93 -2.65 -6.21 -11.39
CA ALA A 93 -2.86 -6.74 -12.73
C ALA A 93 -4.02 -6.04 -13.45
N VAL A 94 -5.09 -5.70 -12.72
CA VAL A 94 -6.19 -4.88 -13.25
C VAL A 94 -5.66 -3.50 -13.65
N TYR A 95 -4.93 -2.79 -12.77
CA TYR A 95 -4.36 -1.49 -13.09
C TYR A 95 -3.42 -1.53 -14.30
N ASP A 96 -2.56 -2.54 -14.38
CA ASP A 96 -1.62 -2.70 -15.49
C ASP A 96 -2.36 -3.02 -16.82
N GLN A 97 -3.56 -3.61 -16.77
CA GLN A 97 -4.39 -3.89 -17.96
C GLN A 97 -5.30 -2.72 -18.36
N THR A 98 -5.97 -2.07 -17.40
CA THR A 98 -6.98 -1.03 -17.66
C THR A 98 -6.36 0.36 -17.71
N GLY A 99 -5.17 0.56 -17.13
CA GLY A 99 -4.53 1.86 -16.98
C GLY A 99 -5.27 2.84 -16.08
N CYS A 100 -6.40 2.44 -15.50
CA CYS A 100 -7.28 3.28 -14.71
C CYS A 100 -7.66 2.55 -13.43
N VAL A 101 -7.58 3.26 -12.29
CA VAL A 101 -7.99 2.73 -10.99
C VAL A 101 -9.00 3.65 -10.38
N ASP A 102 -10.23 3.54 -10.85
CA ASP A 102 -11.39 4.12 -10.19
C ASP A 102 -11.87 3.14 -9.09
N ASP A 103 -11.00 2.88 -8.10
CA ASP A 103 -11.36 2.32 -6.79
C ASP A 103 -11.42 3.46 -5.74
N THR A 104 -11.65 4.70 -6.19
CA THR A 104 -12.18 5.69 -5.25
C THR A 104 -13.57 5.20 -4.90
N VAL A 105 -13.84 4.89 -3.63
CA VAL A 105 -15.22 4.80 -3.13
C VAL A 105 -15.88 6.09 -3.59
N THR A 106 -16.68 5.98 -4.64
CA THR A 106 -17.28 7.15 -5.25
C THR A 106 -18.35 7.65 -4.30
N ASP A 107 -18.69 8.94 -4.36
CA ASP A 107 -19.85 9.43 -3.62
C ASP A 107 -21.10 8.57 -3.93
N ALA A 108 -21.17 7.97 -5.12
CA ALA A 108 -22.19 6.97 -5.47
C ALA A 108 -22.08 5.65 -4.69
N ASP A 109 -20.90 5.09 -4.47
CA ASP A 109 -20.72 3.89 -3.62
C ASP A 109 -21.05 4.18 -2.15
N ILE A 110 -20.74 5.40 -1.67
CA ILE A 110 -21.11 5.86 -0.32
C ILE A 110 -22.63 6.03 -0.22
N GLU A 111 -23.26 6.67 -1.21
CA GLU A 111 -24.71 6.86 -1.29
C GLU A 111 -25.46 5.53 -1.41
N GLU A 112 -24.94 4.57 -2.17
CA GLU A 112 -25.52 3.23 -2.28
C GLU A 112 -25.43 2.48 -0.96
N PHE A 113 -24.30 2.57 -0.26
CA PHE A 113 -24.16 2.03 1.09
C PHE A 113 -25.12 2.72 2.07
N GLU A 114 -25.25 4.05 2.04
CA GLU A 114 -26.19 4.80 2.88
C GLU A 114 -27.65 4.45 2.57
N ALA A 115 -28.02 4.31 1.30
CA ALA A 115 -29.37 3.94 0.89
C ALA A 115 -29.73 2.51 1.31
N ASN A 116 -28.76 1.58 1.24
CA ASN A 116 -28.96 0.20 1.65
C ASN A 116 -28.84 0.00 3.17
N TYR A 117 -28.15 0.89 3.88
CA TYR A 117 -28.02 0.83 5.34
C TYR A 117 -29.17 1.57 6.02
N ARG A 118 -29.60 2.72 5.49
CA ARG A 118 -30.63 3.57 6.08
C ARG A 118 -32.01 2.88 6.07
N GLY A 119 -32.52 2.56 7.27
CA GLY A 119 -33.77 1.82 7.43
C GLY A 119 -33.68 0.31 7.20
N SER A 120 -32.47 -0.23 7.03
CA SER A 120 -32.23 -1.68 6.96
C SER A 120 -32.35 -2.37 8.32
N ASP A 121 -32.45 -3.71 8.29
CA ASP A 121 -32.45 -4.52 9.51
C ASP A 121 -31.13 -4.37 10.31
N SER A 122 -30.02 -4.06 9.62
CA SER A 122 -28.73 -3.75 10.23
C SER A 122 -28.78 -2.46 11.06
N GLU A 123 -29.38 -1.38 10.53
CA GLU A 123 -29.53 -0.13 11.29
C GLU A 123 -30.35 -0.34 12.57
N LYS A 124 -31.47 -1.09 12.47
CA LYS A 124 -32.29 -1.43 13.65
C LYS A 124 -31.49 -2.22 14.68
N LYS A 125 -30.69 -3.19 14.24
CA LYS A 125 -29.89 -4.03 15.11
C LYS A 125 -28.80 -3.22 15.81
N ASP A 126 -28.11 -2.36 15.08
CA ASP A 126 -27.05 -1.50 15.63
C ASP A 126 -27.63 -0.42 16.55
N LEU A 127 -28.82 0.13 16.27
CA LEU A 127 -29.54 1.03 17.18
C LEU A 127 -29.96 0.31 18.48
N ILE A 128 -30.48 -0.91 18.37
CA ILE A 128 -30.88 -1.72 19.53
C ILE A 128 -29.66 -2.09 20.37
N ASP A 129 -28.54 -2.43 19.72
CA ASP A 129 -27.29 -2.73 20.41
C ASP A 129 -26.75 -1.50 21.14
N PHE A 130 -26.75 -0.33 20.50
CA PHE A 130 -26.38 0.94 21.15
C PHE A 130 -27.32 1.29 22.31
N TYR A 131 -28.63 1.17 22.13
CA TYR A 131 -29.62 1.41 23.19
C TYR A 131 -29.39 0.48 24.39
N ARG A 132 -29.09 -0.79 24.14
CA ARG A 132 -28.80 -1.79 25.17
C ARG A 132 -27.46 -1.53 25.85
N LYS A 133 -26.44 -1.15 25.09
CA LYS A 133 -25.08 -0.86 25.56
C LYS A 133 -25.03 0.37 26.46
N PHE A 134 -25.80 1.41 26.11
CA PHE A 134 -25.86 2.66 26.88
C PHE A 134 -27.08 2.76 27.80
N LYS A 135 -27.90 1.70 27.91
CA LYS A 135 -29.16 1.67 28.67
C LYS A 135 -30.02 2.92 28.43
N GLY A 136 -30.09 3.38 27.18
CA GLY A 136 -30.84 4.57 26.79
C GLY A 136 -30.22 5.93 27.12
N ASN A 137 -28.96 5.99 27.60
CA ASN A 137 -28.27 7.24 27.91
C ASN A 137 -27.32 7.63 26.75
N MET A 138 -27.84 8.29 25.72
CA MET A 138 -27.15 8.60 24.45
C MET A 138 -26.25 9.85 24.50
N ASN A 139 -25.95 10.41 25.68
CA ASN A 139 -25.18 11.65 25.84
C ASN A 139 -23.75 11.43 26.39
N LYS A 140 -23.11 10.29 26.13
CA LYS A 140 -21.80 9.97 26.71
C LYS A 140 -20.79 9.44 25.72
#